data_AF-A0AAJ2PD01-F1
#
_entry.id   AF-A0AAJ2PD01-F1
#
_cell.length_a   1.000
_cell.length_b   1.000
_cell.length_c   1.000
_cell.angle_alpha   90.00
_cell.angle_beta   90.00
_cell.angle_gamma   90.00
#
_symmetry.space_group_name_H-M   'P 1'
#
loop_
_entity.id
_entity.type
_entity.pdbx_description
1 polymer ?
#
loop_
_entity_poly.entity_id
_entity_poly.type
_entity_poly.pdbx_seq_one_letter_code
_entity_poly.pdbx_strand_id
1 'polypeptide(L)' 'MIRKLIWECPFCSAETIKVAIRPTVNIVKRTGMRSGKKTQLIKSSGETIILSEECSNCKKSRKEIMKKYKEIGYI' A
#
# COMPACT_ATOMS: atom_id res chain seq x y z
N MET A 1 -12.00 -2.32 2.58
CA MET A 1 -11.56 -2.34 3.99
C MET A 1 -10.04 -2.16 4.01
N ILE A 2 -9.52 -1.12 4.65
CA ILE A 2 -8.06 -0.91 4.77
C ILE A 2 -7.59 -1.77 5.94
N ARG A 3 -6.64 -2.68 5.70
CA ARG A 3 -6.04 -3.48 6.78
C ARG A 3 -4.84 -2.72 7.33
N LYS A 4 -4.86 -2.44 8.63
CA LYS A 4 -3.70 -1.92 9.37
C LYS A 4 -2.89 -3.11 9.85
N LEU A 5 -1.63 -3.17 9.47
CA LEU A 5 -0.69 -4.23 9.84
C LEU A 5 0.56 -3.59 10.46
N ILE A 6 1.28 -4.37 11.24
CA ILE A 6 2.59 -4.00 11.75
C ILE A 6 3.61 -4.83 10.99
N TRP A 7 4.61 -4.16 10.42
CA TRP A 7 5.73 -4.79 9.72
C TRP A 7 7.01 -4.62 10.53
N GLU A 8 7.91 -5.59 10.34
CA GLU A 8 9.27 -5.54 10.87
C GLU A 8 10.10 -4.45 10.20
N CYS A 9 11.03 -3.83 10.92
CA CYS A 9 11.93 -2.88 10.31
C CYS A 9 13.00 -3.60 9.47
N PRO A 10 13.20 -3.29 8.18
CA PRO A 10 14.20 -3.97 7.35
C PRO A 10 15.66 -3.63 7.73
N PHE A 11 15.87 -2.81 8.76
CA PHE A 11 17.19 -2.45 9.29
C PHE A 11 17.51 -3.08 10.64
N CYS A 12 16.52 -3.25 11.52
CA CYS A 12 16.72 -3.74 12.88
C CYS A 12 15.77 -4.87 13.29
N SER A 13 14.96 -5.36 12.35
CA SER A 13 13.98 -6.45 12.50
C SER A 13 12.94 -6.25 13.62
N ALA A 14 12.78 -5.03 14.13
CA ALA A 14 11.76 -4.72 15.14
C ALA A 14 10.40 -4.40 14.50
N GLU A 15 9.32 -5.02 14.98
CA GLU A 15 7.92 -4.81 14.56
C GLU A 15 7.36 -3.43 14.94
N THR A 16 7.85 -2.38 14.31
CA THR A 16 7.55 -0.98 14.69
C THR A 16 6.88 -0.18 13.57
N ILE A 17 6.73 -0.78 12.39
CA ILE A 17 6.27 -0.06 11.20
C ILE A 17 4.79 -0.31 11.01
N LYS A 18 3.96 0.69 11.27
CA LYS A 18 2.53 0.62 10.97
C LYS A 18 2.35 0.80 9.47
N VAL A 19 1.63 -0.11 8.84
CA VAL A 19 1.37 -0.12 7.40
C VAL A 19 -0.12 -0.25 7.15
N ALA A 20 -0.63 0.53 6.20
CA ALA A 20 -1.97 0.40 5.68
C ALA A 20 -1.91 -0.28 4.31
N ILE A 21 -2.54 -1.46 4.19
CA ILE A 21 -2.68 -2.15 2.92
C ILE A 21 -4.08 -1.86 2.37
N ARG A 22 -4.12 -1.24 1.19
CA ARG A 22 -5.31 -1.15 0.34
C ARG A 22 -5.29 -2.32 -0.64
N PRO A 23 -6.21 -3.28 -0.52
CA PRO A 23 -6.27 -4.40 -1.44
C PRO A 23 -6.62 -3.95 -2.86
N THR A 24 -6.10 -4.66 -3.86
CA THR A 24 -6.56 -4.53 -5.24
C THR A 24 -8.03 -4.91 -5.31
N VAL A 25 -8.85 -4.01 -5.87
CA VAL A 25 -10.28 -4.27 -6.08
C VAL A 25 -10.64 -4.00 -7.53
N ASN A 26 -11.45 -4.88 -8.11
CA ASN A 26 -12.03 -4.66 -9.42
C ASN A 26 -13.22 -3.72 -9.24
N ILE A 27 -13.07 -2.49 -9.72
CA ILE A 27 -14.12 -1.48 -9.68
C ILE A 27 -14.89 -1.57 -10.99
N VAL A 28 -16.18 -1.87 -10.89
CA VAL A 28 -17.09 -1.82 -12.02
C VAL A 28 -17.55 -0.37 -12.22
N LYS A 29 -17.07 0.29 -13.27
CA LYS A 29 -17.52 1.65 -13.63
C LYS A 29 -18.54 1.54 -14.76
N ARG A 30 -19.76 1.98 -14.50
CA ARG A 30 -20.81 2.13 -15.52
C ARG A 30 -20.74 3.54 -16.07
N THR A 31 -20.39 3.69 -17.34
CA THR A 31 -20.43 4.98 -18.03
C THR A 31 -21.63 5.01 -18.97
N GLY A 32 -22.45 6.05 -18.86
CA GLY A 32 -23.55 6.29 -19.79
C GLY A 32 -23.01 6.94 -21.06
N MET A 33 -23.10 6.26 -22.20
CA MET A 33 -22.93 6.88 -23.52
C MET A 33 -24.28 6.90 -24.26
N ARG A 34 -24.45 7.88 -25.15
CA ARG A 34 -25.65 8.13 -25.98
C ARG A 34 -26.19 6.91 -26.76
N SER A 35 -25.44 5.81 -26.84
CA SER A 35 -25.80 4.58 -27.58
C SER A 35 -25.81 3.29 -26.74
N GLY A 36 -25.90 3.39 -25.40
CA GLY A 36 -26.06 2.22 -24.51
C GLY A 36 -25.13 2.22 -23.29
N LYS A 37 -25.50 1.45 -22.27
CA LYS A 37 -24.71 1.30 -21.02
C LYS A 37 -23.49 0.41 -21.27
N LYS A 38 -22.28 0.95 -21.22
CA LYS A 38 -21.03 0.16 -21.19
C LYS A 38 -20.59 -0.04 -19.74
N THR A 39 -20.31 -1.29 -19.38
CA THR A 39 -19.77 -1.66 -18.07
C THR A 39 -18.28 -1.93 -18.24
N GLN A 40 -17.42 -1.10 -17.64
CA GLN A 40 -15.97 -1.29 -17.66
C GLN A 40 -15.50 -1.84 -16.31
N LEU A 41 -14.68 -2.89 -16.35
CA LEU A 41 -13.98 -3.44 -15.19
C LEU A 41 -12.59 -2.79 -15.10
N ILE A 42 -12.38 -1.94 -14.10
CA ILE A 42 -11.09 -1.30 -13.86
C ILE A 42 -10.45 -1.99 -12.65
N LYS A 43 -9.22 -2.49 -12.80
CA LYS A 43 -8.43 -2.99 -11.66
C LYS A 43 -7.84 -1.79 -10.91
N SER A 44 -8.22 -1.58 -9.65
CA SER A 44 -7.50 -0.66 -8.77
C SER A 44 -6.21 -1.35 -8.31
N SER A 45 -5.07 -0.70 -8.51
CA SER A 45 -3.79 -1.14 -7.92
C SER A 45 -3.87 -1.12 -6.40
N GLY A 46 -3.34 -2.17 -5.77
CA GLY A 46 -3.23 -2.22 -4.33
C GLY A 46 -2.12 -1.29 -3.89
N GLU A 47 -2.35 -0.51 -2.84
CA GLU A 47 -1.37 0.44 -2.32
C GLU A 47 -0.96 0.02 -0.91
N THR A 48 0.34 -0.06 -0.69
CA THR A 48 0.92 -0.25 0.63
C THR A 48 1.48 1.08 1.11
N ILE A 49 0.91 1.63 2.19
CA ILE A 49 1.29 2.93 2.73
C ILE A 49 1.88 2.73 4.11
N ILE A 50 3.16 3.06 4.27
CA ILE A 50 3.81 3.12 5.59
C ILE A 50 3.26 4.34 6.34
N LEU A 51 2.71 4.14 7.53
CA LEU A 51 2.15 5.18 8.40
C LEU A 51 3.17 5.71 9.42
N SER A 52 4.17 4.90 9.79
CA SER A 52 5.24 5.35 10.70
C SER A 52 6.15 6.36 10.00
N GLU A 53 6.44 7.49 10.65
CA GLU A 53 7.41 8.48 10.17
C GLU A 53 8.84 7.97 10.28
N GLU A 54 9.15 7.26 11.37
CA GLU A 54 10.45 6.66 11.65
C GLU A 54 10.30 5.33 12.39
N CYS A 55 11.32 4.48 12.31
CA CYS A 55 11.41 3.28 13.15
C CYS A 55 11.75 3.68 14.60
N SER A 56 10.92 3.29 15.57
CA SER A 56 11.14 3.59 16.99
C SER A 56 12.44 3.02 17.57
N ASN A 57 13.01 1.99 16.93
CA ASN A 57 14.24 1.34 17.40
C ASN A 57 15.50 1.93 16.75
N CYS A 58 15.59 1.91 15.42
CA CYS A 58 16.79 2.35 14.70
C CYS A 58 16.73 3.80 14.17
N LYS A 59 15.64 4.53 14.45
CA LYS A 59 15.39 5.92 14.01
C LYS A 59 15.56 6.14 12.50
N LYS A 60 15.41 5.08 11.71
CA LYS A 60 15.46 5.16 10.25
C LYS A 60 14.17 5.78 9.75
N SER A 61 14.33 6.71 8.81
CA SER A 61 13.21 7.47 8.28
C SER A 61 12.33 6.60 7.39
N ARG A 62 11.05 6.97 7.28
CA ARG A 62 10.08 6.34 6.37
C ARG A 62 10.61 6.22 4.94
N LYS A 63 11.37 7.21 4.46
CA LYS A 63 11.95 7.21 3.10
C LYS A 63 12.98 6.09 2.93
N GLU A 64 13.89 5.92 3.88
CA GLU A 64 14.90 4.86 3.84
C GLU A 64 14.24 3.48 3.93
N ILE A 65 13.25 3.35 4.81
CA ILE A 65 12.46 2.12 4.99
C ILE A 65 11.70 1.77 3.70
N MET A 66 10.99 2.74 3.09
CA MET A 66 10.30 2.52 1.82
C MET A 66 11.25 2.12 0.70
N LYS A 67 12.42 2.77 0.61
CA LYS A 67 13.43 2.45 -0.40
C LYS A 67 13.90 0.99 -0.26
N LYS A 68 14.19 0.56 0.97
CA LYS A 68 14.65 -0.81 1.23
C LYS A 68 13.56 -1.85 0.96
N TYR A 69 12.31 -1.55 1.31
CA TYR A 69 11.19 -2.42 0.97
C TYR A 69 10.96 -2.56 -0.53
N LYS A 70 11.16 -1.48 -1.29
CA LYS A 70 11.11 -1.50 -2.75
C LYS A 70 12.25 -2.31 -3.36
N GLU A 71 13.45 -2.25 -2.79
CA GLU A 71 14.60 -3.07 -3.20
C GLU A 71 14.36 -4.56 -2.96
N ILE A 72 13.67 -4.91 -1.87
CA ILE A 72 13.31 -6.30 -1.51
C ILE A 72 12.11 -6.82 -2.32
N GLY A 73 11.37 -5.94 -3.01
CA GLY A 73 10.18 -6.32 -3.80
C GLY A 73 8.91 -6.54 -2.99
N TYR A 74 8.86 -5.98 -1.78
CA TYR A 74 7.70 -6.09 -0.88
C TYR A 74 6.60 -5.05 -1.19
N ILE A 75 7.00 -3.97 -1.86
CA ILE A 75 6.16 -2.85 -2.32
C ILE A 75 6.60 -2.47 -3.73
#